data_AF-A0A359LNP9-F1
#
_entry.id   AF-A0A359LNP9-F1
#
_cell.length_a   1.000
_cell.length_b   1.000
_cell.length_c   1.000
_cell.angle_alpha   90.00
_cell.angle_beta   90.00
_cell.angle_gamma   90.00
#
_symmetry.space_group_name_H-M   'P 1'
#
loop_
_entity.id
_entity.type
_entity.pdbx_description
1 polymer ?
#
loop_
_entity_poly.entity_id
_entity_poly.type
_entity_poly.pdbx_seq_one_letter_code
_entity_poly.pdbx_strand_id
1 'polypeptide(L)'
;MSRKSLGVLAILIIVLMGIVATAGLDNLPRRLRTSVEAAGPQLATDRSQLEEQRAAIERALTDEPDLFRAQAPGWREKLVQTQARLAQAAAELTALQTLAQANRRSDRERVEAGLTRLNAARASALRDVKSMRDEADRWLQYKRDLPRHLESMQSDYAALSGFDVDTAAAAARKAQADWPAKKDDLEGRLNALRAVKTDAAAAWEAIAPLRAKVEANDLAGLDYAALFAAGDKLSKAAKELKPGADAVNAMAAQLYVNWDKLLLDVDEGEKRQQVRLVRTVFPDATLQNGTVSQQESWEPQSVRDERALGMVVERKPAGKYDAESEKSLQPPSYAYVAPPGQSNAYGSWQNGVWTWLPQYLLLSQMLRGPITGGDYGDWMRARSRGDVYYGRDGRGWYRHSERTRGGSDNIRRTIDWMRREGLSRGDSDSGARRRDSGGGGFWTERRREPSRPSWSSGSSGFGGSRYQSRGTFGGSRFSSGGSRSFGSRSYSRGFGGGSRGGRR
;
A
#
# COMPACT_ATOMS: atom_id res chain seq x y z
N MET A 1 -0.66 23.30 87.31
CA MET A 1 -0.34 22.45 86.15
C MET A 1 1.03 22.87 85.60
N SER A 2 1.98 21.95 85.50
CA SER A 2 3.38 22.27 85.21
C SER A 2 3.55 22.58 83.72
N ARG A 3 4.39 23.58 83.38
CA ARG A 3 4.69 23.93 81.97
C ARG A 3 5.28 22.75 81.16
N LYS A 4 5.72 21.68 81.83
CA LYS A 4 6.20 20.43 81.23
C LYS A 4 5.06 19.49 80.78
N SER A 5 3.87 19.53 81.38
CA SER A 5 2.74 18.70 80.96
C SER A 5 2.01 19.24 79.72
N LEU A 6 2.12 20.54 79.45
CA LEU A 6 1.51 21.19 78.27
C LEU A 6 2.31 20.95 76.98
N GLY A 7 3.64 20.84 77.06
CA GLY A 7 4.49 20.55 75.91
C GLY A 7 4.34 19.12 75.37
N VAL A 8 4.14 18.13 76.26
CA VAL A 8 3.94 16.72 75.87
C VAL A 8 2.60 16.52 75.17
N LEU A 9 1.55 17.23 75.59
CA LEU A 9 0.20 17.12 75.03
C LEU A 9 0.09 17.77 73.64
N ALA A 10 0.82 18.86 73.39
CA ALA A 10 0.89 19.51 72.08
C ALA A 10 1.64 18.65 71.03
N ILE A 11 2.71 17.96 71.43
CA ILE A 11 3.44 17.04 70.54
C ILE A 11 2.57 15.83 70.18
N LEU A 12 1.80 15.31 71.14
CA LEU A 12 0.88 14.18 70.92
C LEU A 12 -0.25 14.53 69.95
N ILE A 13 -0.79 15.75 70.02
CA ILE A 13 -1.82 16.25 69.09
C ILE A 13 -1.26 16.48 67.68
N ILE A 14 -0.04 17.01 67.54
CA ILE A 14 0.61 17.20 66.23
C ILE A 14 0.93 15.85 65.57
N VAL A 15 1.37 14.85 66.35
CA VAL A 15 1.60 13.48 65.86
C VAL A 15 0.28 12.81 65.49
N LEU A 16 -0.80 12.98 66.27
CA LEU A 16 -2.14 12.48 65.93
C LEU A 16 -2.72 13.17 64.69
N MET A 17 -2.56 14.48 64.53
CA MET A 17 -2.96 15.21 63.32
C MET A 17 -2.13 14.78 62.10
N GLY A 18 -0.84 14.49 62.27
CA GLY A 18 0.01 13.92 61.22
C GLY A 18 -0.44 12.53 60.78
N ILE A 19 -0.76 11.65 61.73
CA ILE A 19 -1.25 10.28 61.47
C ILE A 19 -2.65 10.32 60.81
N VAL A 20 -3.54 11.21 61.25
CA VAL A 20 -4.88 11.40 60.66
C VAL A 20 -4.80 12.05 59.26
N ALA A 21 -3.85 12.96 59.02
CA ALA A 21 -3.62 13.54 57.70
C ALA A 21 -3.01 12.53 56.71
N THR A 22 -2.19 11.58 57.16
CA THR A 22 -1.70 10.48 56.32
C THR A 22 -2.73 9.37 56.09
N ALA A 23 -3.66 9.14 57.03
CA ALA A 23 -4.74 8.16 56.88
C ALA A 23 -5.84 8.61 55.88
N GLY A 24 -5.98 9.92 55.65
CA GLY A 24 -6.91 10.46 54.64
C GLY A 24 -6.41 10.36 53.18
N LEU A 25 -5.11 10.18 52.98
CA LEU A 25 -4.44 10.19 51.65
C LEU A 25 -4.15 8.80 51.07
N ASP A 26 -4.43 7.73 51.83
CA ASP A 26 -4.21 6.33 51.45
C ASP A 26 -5.49 5.64 50.93
N ASN A 27 -6.44 6.42 50.43
CA ASN A 27 -7.72 5.91 49.94
C ASN A 27 -7.68 5.51 48.46
N LEU A 28 -8.45 4.47 48.11
CA LEU A 28 -8.66 4.09 46.71
C LEU A 28 -9.44 5.20 45.98
N PRO A 29 -9.08 5.56 44.72
CA PRO A 29 -9.81 6.56 43.96
C PRO A 29 -11.32 6.26 43.90
N ARG A 30 -12.16 7.27 44.21
CA ARG A 30 -13.64 7.14 44.24
C ARG A 30 -14.20 6.50 42.97
N ARG A 31 -13.64 6.87 41.80
CA ARG A 31 -14.00 6.28 40.50
C ARG A 31 -13.90 4.74 40.49
N LEU A 32 -12.84 4.18 41.07
CA LEU A 32 -12.61 2.73 41.05
C LEU A 32 -13.58 2.01 41.98
N ARG A 33 -13.86 2.61 43.14
CA ARG A 33 -14.88 2.09 44.07
C ARG A 33 -16.26 2.05 43.40
N THR A 34 -16.66 3.14 42.77
CA THR A 34 -17.93 3.20 42.02
C THR A 34 -17.94 2.21 40.85
N SER A 35 -16.82 1.99 40.16
CA SER A 35 -16.73 0.98 39.11
C SER A 35 -16.87 -0.46 39.65
N VAL A 36 -16.27 -0.78 40.81
CA VAL A 36 -16.44 -2.09 41.46
C VAL A 36 -17.87 -2.28 41.96
N GLU A 37 -18.50 -1.25 42.52
CA GLU A 37 -19.90 -1.27 42.96
C GLU A 37 -20.85 -1.48 41.76
N ALA A 38 -20.62 -0.79 40.64
CA ALA A 38 -21.42 -0.93 39.42
C ALA A 38 -21.23 -2.29 38.73
N ALA A 39 -20.09 -2.97 38.94
CA ALA A 39 -19.80 -4.24 38.30
C ALA A 39 -20.71 -5.40 38.78
N GLY A 40 -21.25 -5.33 40.00
CA GLY A 40 -22.19 -6.33 40.53
C GLY A 40 -23.51 -6.40 39.76
N PRO A 41 -24.28 -5.29 39.68
CA PRO A 41 -25.51 -5.25 38.88
C PRO A 41 -25.27 -5.63 37.42
N GLN A 42 -24.18 -5.14 36.82
CA GLN A 42 -23.84 -5.47 35.44
C GLN A 42 -23.57 -6.97 35.23
N LEU A 43 -22.84 -7.61 36.13
CA LEU A 43 -22.61 -9.06 36.06
C LEU A 43 -23.92 -9.87 36.23
N ALA A 44 -24.85 -9.39 37.04
CA ALA A 44 -26.16 -10.02 37.17
C ALA A 44 -26.97 -9.94 35.86
N THR A 45 -26.97 -8.78 35.19
CA THR A 45 -27.58 -8.61 33.87
C THR A 45 -26.94 -9.52 32.81
N ASP A 46 -25.60 -9.61 32.79
CA ASP A 46 -24.91 -10.48 31.83
C ASP A 46 -25.24 -11.96 32.06
N ARG A 47 -25.41 -12.38 33.32
CA ARG A 47 -25.83 -13.75 33.65
C ARG A 47 -27.24 -14.03 33.16
N SER A 48 -28.20 -13.13 33.36
CA SER A 48 -29.55 -13.32 32.83
C SER A 48 -29.56 -13.39 31.30
N GLN A 49 -28.78 -12.54 30.64
CA GLN A 49 -28.64 -12.57 29.18
C GLN A 49 -28.02 -13.89 28.70
N LEU A 50 -26.97 -14.38 29.38
CA LEU A 50 -26.36 -15.66 29.02
C LEU A 50 -27.36 -16.82 29.16
N GLU A 51 -28.12 -16.88 30.24
CA GLU A 51 -29.09 -17.98 30.45
C GLU A 51 -30.25 -17.92 29.44
N GLU A 52 -30.74 -16.73 29.10
CA GLU A 52 -31.75 -16.56 28.04
C GLU A 52 -31.24 -17.08 26.69
N GLN A 53 -30.05 -16.65 26.29
CA GLN A 53 -29.44 -17.02 25.01
C GLN A 53 -29.10 -18.52 24.97
N ARG A 54 -28.59 -19.07 26.08
CA ARG A 54 -28.35 -20.50 26.24
C ARG A 54 -29.65 -21.30 26.08
N ALA A 55 -30.72 -20.90 26.75
CA ALA A 55 -32.01 -21.58 26.65
C ALA A 55 -32.56 -21.55 25.22
N ALA A 56 -32.37 -20.44 24.50
CA ALA A 56 -32.74 -20.34 23.09
C ALA A 56 -31.92 -21.27 22.19
N ILE A 57 -30.61 -21.40 22.43
CA ILE A 57 -29.73 -22.33 21.70
C ILE A 57 -30.13 -23.78 22.00
N GLU A 58 -30.28 -24.16 23.27
CA GLU A 58 -30.66 -25.54 23.64
C GLU A 58 -32.05 -25.92 23.12
N ARG A 59 -32.98 -24.97 23.08
CA ARG A 59 -34.28 -25.16 22.43
C ARG A 59 -34.10 -25.47 20.94
N ALA A 60 -33.31 -24.67 20.22
CA ALA A 60 -33.03 -24.93 18.80
C ALA A 60 -32.35 -26.30 18.57
N LEU A 61 -31.40 -26.69 19.43
CA LEU A 61 -30.75 -28.00 19.37
C LEU A 61 -31.72 -29.17 19.63
N THR A 62 -32.77 -28.94 20.40
CA THR A 62 -33.77 -29.96 20.78
C THR A 62 -34.87 -30.07 19.73
N ASP A 63 -35.38 -28.92 19.26
CA ASP A 63 -36.46 -28.85 18.28
C ASP A 63 -35.98 -29.30 16.89
N GLU A 64 -34.70 -29.07 16.56
CA GLU A 64 -34.13 -29.32 15.24
C GLU A 64 -32.81 -30.14 15.30
N PRO A 65 -32.86 -31.39 15.81
CA PRO A 65 -31.65 -32.17 16.08
C PRO A 65 -30.88 -32.56 14.81
N ASP A 66 -31.58 -32.76 13.69
CA ASP A 66 -30.96 -33.08 12.40
C ASP A 66 -30.24 -31.88 11.80
N LEU A 67 -30.80 -30.68 11.95
CA LEU A 67 -30.19 -29.44 11.46
C LEU A 67 -28.87 -29.17 12.17
N PHE A 68 -28.81 -29.35 13.49
CA PHE A 68 -27.63 -29.03 14.29
C PHE A 68 -26.74 -30.21 14.64
N ARG A 69 -26.93 -31.38 14.00
CA ARG A 69 -26.25 -32.63 14.35
C ARG A 69 -24.73 -32.50 14.45
N ALA A 70 -24.10 -31.78 13.52
CA ALA A 70 -22.65 -31.59 13.49
C ALA A 70 -22.14 -30.54 14.49
N GLN A 71 -22.96 -29.53 14.82
CA GLN A 71 -22.59 -28.38 15.65
C GLN A 71 -22.86 -28.62 17.13
N ALA A 72 -23.90 -29.41 17.45
CA ALA A 72 -24.41 -29.60 18.80
C ALA A 72 -23.33 -29.97 19.82
N PRO A 73 -22.39 -30.91 19.56
CA PRO A 73 -21.35 -31.24 20.54
C PRO A 73 -20.44 -30.04 20.86
N GLY A 74 -19.97 -29.34 19.81
CA GLY A 74 -19.07 -28.20 19.98
C GLY A 74 -19.74 -26.98 20.60
N TRP A 75 -21.03 -26.74 20.31
CA TRP A 75 -21.79 -25.66 20.92
C TRP A 75 -22.05 -25.91 22.40
N ARG A 76 -22.45 -27.14 22.78
CA ARG A 76 -22.64 -27.50 24.19
C ARG A 76 -21.36 -27.33 25.00
N GLU A 77 -20.22 -27.76 24.46
CA GLU A 77 -18.93 -27.55 25.11
C GLU A 77 -18.62 -26.06 25.30
N LYS A 78 -18.78 -25.24 24.25
CA LYS A 78 -18.57 -23.78 24.33
C LYS A 78 -19.51 -23.10 25.32
N LEU A 79 -20.77 -23.53 25.42
CA LEU A 79 -21.72 -23.00 26.41
C LEU A 79 -21.24 -23.26 27.84
N VAL A 80 -20.76 -24.48 28.12
CA VAL A 80 -20.17 -24.82 29.43
C VAL A 80 -18.92 -23.97 29.72
N GLN A 81 -18.02 -23.82 28.74
CA GLN A 81 -16.83 -22.98 28.88
C GLN A 81 -17.19 -21.50 29.14
N THR A 82 -18.22 -21.00 28.47
CA THR A 82 -18.69 -19.61 28.63
C THR A 82 -19.30 -19.38 30.01
N GLN A 83 -20.09 -20.34 30.50
CA GLN A 83 -20.66 -20.31 31.84
C GLN A 83 -19.57 -20.34 32.91
N ALA A 84 -18.56 -21.20 32.74
CA ALA A 84 -17.40 -21.26 33.63
C ALA A 84 -16.63 -19.92 33.66
N ARG A 85 -16.48 -19.25 32.52
CA ARG A 85 -15.84 -17.92 32.43
C ARG A 85 -16.61 -16.85 33.20
N LEU A 86 -17.95 -16.82 33.11
CA LEU A 86 -18.76 -15.90 33.93
C LEU A 86 -18.75 -16.26 35.42
N ALA A 87 -18.65 -17.54 35.77
CA ALA A 87 -18.48 -17.95 37.17
C ALA A 87 -17.14 -17.47 37.74
N GLN A 88 -16.05 -17.59 36.96
CA GLN A 88 -14.74 -17.05 37.33
C GLN A 88 -14.78 -15.53 37.47
N ALA A 89 -15.42 -14.82 36.53
CA ALA A 89 -15.63 -13.37 36.61
C ALA A 89 -16.34 -12.96 37.92
N ALA A 90 -17.31 -13.75 38.39
CA ALA A 90 -17.97 -13.50 39.66
C ALA A 90 -17.06 -13.67 40.88
N ALA A 91 -16.20 -14.69 40.87
CA ALA A 91 -15.20 -14.86 41.92
C ALA A 91 -14.20 -13.70 41.93
N GLU A 92 -13.78 -13.22 40.75
CA GLU A 92 -12.93 -12.03 40.61
C GLU A 92 -13.62 -10.77 41.15
N LEU A 93 -14.92 -10.59 40.90
CA LEU A 93 -15.68 -9.47 41.46
C LEU A 93 -15.70 -9.51 42.99
N THR A 94 -15.90 -10.68 43.61
CA THR A 94 -15.84 -10.80 45.07
C THR A 94 -14.47 -10.39 45.61
N ALA A 95 -13.38 -10.78 44.94
CA ALA A 95 -12.02 -10.36 45.30
C ALA A 95 -11.80 -8.84 45.09
N LEU A 96 -12.40 -8.24 44.06
CA LEU A 96 -12.35 -6.79 43.85
C LEU A 96 -13.14 -6.02 44.91
N GLN A 97 -14.28 -6.56 45.36
CA GLN A 97 -15.09 -5.97 46.42
C GLN A 97 -14.34 -5.97 47.76
N THR A 98 -13.63 -7.04 48.11
CA THR A 98 -12.82 -7.07 49.33
C THR A 98 -11.66 -6.08 49.28
N LEU A 99 -10.99 -5.94 48.12
CA LEU A 99 -9.96 -4.92 47.91
C LEU A 99 -10.52 -3.49 47.99
N ALA A 100 -11.71 -3.25 47.41
CA ALA A 100 -12.37 -1.95 47.45
C ALA A 100 -12.83 -1.56 48.86
N GLN A 101 -13.26 -2.54 49.68
CA GLN A 101 -13.63 -2.35 51.08
C GLN A 101 -12.41 -2.05 51.97
N ALA A 102 -11.27 -2.71 51.72
CA ALA A 102 -10.02 -2.41 52.42
C ALA A 102 -9.53 -0.97 52.16
N ASN A 103 -9.93 -0.39 51.02
CA ASN A 103 -9.79 1.04 50.69
C ASN A 103 -8.35 1.57 50.78
N ARG A 104 -7.35 0.75 50.39
CA ARG A 104 -5.93 1.11 50.37
C ARG A 104 -5.51 1.64 49.01
N ARG A 105 -4.70 2.70 48.96
CA ARG A 105 -4.19 3.27 47.70
C ARG A 105 -3.24 2.32 46.98
N SER A 106 -2.49 1.50 47.73
CA SER A 106 -1.56 0.49 47.20
C SER A 106 -2.24 -0.58 46.33
N ASP A 107 -3.54 -0.82 46.53
CA ASP A 107 -4.29 -1.82 45.76
C ASP A 107 -4.86 -1.27 44.44
N ARG A 108 -4.59 -0.01 44.10
CA ARG A 108 -5.08 0.65 42.89
C ARG A 108 -4.82 -0.15 41.63
N GLU A 109 -3.58 -0.54 41.38
CA GLU A 109 -3.20 -1.27 40.16
C GLU A 109 -3.87 -2.65 40.11
N ARG A 110 -4.02 -3.31 41.26
CA ARG A 110 -4.71 -4.60 41.37
C ARG A 110 -6.20 -4.49 41.04
N VAL A 111 -6.86 -3.44 41.54
CA VAL A 111 -8.26 -3.16 41.25
C VAL A 111 -8.46 -2.77 39.79
N GLU A 112 -7.61 -1.90 39.23
CA GLU A 112 -7.66 -1.50 37.81
C GLU A 112 -7.45 -2.71 36.88
N ALA A 113 -6.44 -3.54 37.15
CA ALA A 113 -6.18 -4.76 36.38
C ALA A 113 -7.31 -5.79 36.52
N GLY A 114 -7.84 -5.99 37.73
CA GLY A 114 -8.93 -6.91 37.96
C GLY A 114 -10.23 -6.46 37.30
N LEU A 115 -10.59 -5.17 37.35
CA LEU A 115 -11.74 -4.63 36.61
C LEU A 115 -11.59 -4.81 35.10
N THR A 116 -10.38 -4.63 34.57
CA THR A 116 -10.09 -4.85 33.15
C THR A 116 -10.32 -6.31 32.75
N ARG A 117 -9.79 -7.26 33.55
CA ARG A 117 -10.00 -8.71 33.34
C ARG A 117 -11.47 -9.10 33.45
N LEU A 118 -12.16 -8.59 34.46
CA LEU A 118 -13.59 -8.80 34.68
C LEU A 118 -14.40 -8.37 33.45
N ASN A 119 -14.16 -7.15 32.96
CA ASN A 119 -14.87 -6.60 31.81
C ASN A 119 -14.56 -7.37 30.51
N ALA A 120 -13.31 -7.79 30.30
CA ALA A 120 -12.93 -8.61 29.16
C ALA A 120 -13.58 -10.01 29.21
N ALA A 121 -13.63 -10.65 30.38
CA ALA A 121 -14.27 -11.94 30.58
C ALA A 121 -15.78 -11.87 30.30
N ARG A 122 -16.45 -10.84 30.84
CA ARG A 122 -17.87 -10.56 30.59
C ARG A 122 -18.18 -10.32 29.12
N ALA A 123 -17.46 -9.40 28.48
CA ALA A 123 -17.68 -9.04 27.08
C ALA A 123 -17.40 -10.20 26.11
N SER A 124 -16.36 -11.00 26.37
CA SER A 124 -16.07 -12.18 25.55
C SER A 124 -17.16 -13.25 25.71
N ALA A 125 -17.62 -13.51 26.93
CA ALA A 125 -18.65 -14.50 27.19
C ALA A 125 -19.97 -14.17 26.48
N LEU A 126 -20.43 -12.92 26.58
CA LEU A 126 -21.64 -12.49 25.88
C LEU A 126 -21.49 -12.52 24.36
N ARG A 127 -20.30 -12.16 23.84
CA ARG A 127 -20.04 -12.21 22.40
C ARG A 127 -20.07 -13.64 21.87
N ASP A 128 -19.45 -14.58 22.58
CA ASP A 128 -19.38 -15.99 22.17
C ASP A 128 -20.80 -16.59 22.09
N VAL A 129 -21.61 -16.40 23.14
CA VAL A 129 -23.00 -16.87 23.19
C VAL A 129 -23.89 -16.19 22.15
N LYS A 130 -23.78 -14.87 21.98
CA LYS A 130 -24.52 -14.16 20.95
C LYS A 130 -24.16 -14.65 19.55
N SER A 131 -22.88 -14.88 19.27
CA SER A 131 -22.45 -15.42 17.98
C SER A 131 -23.04 -16.80 17.70
N MET A 132 -23.13 -17.67 18.71
CA MET A 132 -23.77 -18.99 18.57
C MET A 132 -25.29 -18.84 18.35
N ARG A 133 -25.95 -17.90 19.02
CA ARG A 133 -27.36 -17.59 18.76
C ARG A 133 -27.59 -17.10 17.34
N ASP A 134 -26.81 -16.11 16.90
CA ASP A 134 -26.90 -15.54 15.55
C ASP A 134 -26.65 -16.64 14.50
N GLU A 135 -25.75 -17.59 14.78
CA GLU A 135 -25.55 -18.77 13.93
C GLU A 135 -26.76 -19.71 13.94
N ALA A 136 -27.33 -20.04 15.10
CA ALA A 136 -28.53 -20.86 15.19
C ALA A 136 -29.71 -20.27 14.40
N ASP A 137 -29.94 -18.96 14.54
CA ASP A 137 -31.01 -18.27 13.83
C ASP A 137 -30.79 -18.26 12.31
N ARG A 138 -29.53 -18.12 11.85
CA ARG A 138 -29.19 -18.26 10.43
C ARG A 138 -29.51 -19.65 9.88
N TRP A 139 -29.22 -20.71 10.63
CA TRP A 139 -29.49 -22.09 10.21
C TRP A 139 -30.98 -22.37 10.12
N LEU A 140 -31.76 -21.91 11.12
CA LEU A 140 -33.22 -22.00 11.11
C LEU A 140 -33.83 -21.23 9.94
N GLN A 141 -33.34 -20.02 9.70
CA GLN A 141 -33.77 -19.22 8.55
C GLN A 141 -33.47 -19.93 7.23
N TYR A 142 -32.27 -20.51 7.08
CA TYR A 142 -31.92 -21.23 5.87
C TYR A 142 -32.84 -22.43 5.65
N LYS A 143 -33.11 -23.23 6.69
CA LYS A 143 -34.06 -24.35 6.57
C LYS A 143 -35.43 -23.87 6.07
N ARG A 144 -35.92 -22.74 6.59
CA ARG A 144 -37.19 -22.14 6.15
C ARG A 144 -37.16 -21.66 4.69
N ASP A 145 -36.04 -21.08 4.28
CA ASP A 145 -35.84 -20.50 2.95
C ASP A 145 -35.15 -21.46 1.97
N LEU A 146 -35.12 -22.76 2.29
CA LEU A 146 -34.33 -23.79 1.59
C LEU A 146 -34.61 -23.88 0.08
N PRO A 147 -35.88 -23.85 -0.42
CA PRO A 147 -36.14 -23.88 -1.85
C PRO A 147 -35.52 -22.69 -2.58
N ARG A 148 -35.64 -21.48 -2.01
CA ARG A 148 -35.04 -20.26 -2.57
C ARG A 148 -33.52 -20.34 -2.56
N HIS A 149 -32.92 -20.92 -1.52
CA HIS A 149 -31.48 -21.14 -1.48
C HIS A 149 -31.02 -22.09 -2.58
N LEU A 150 -31.74 -23.18 -2.85
CA LEU A 150 -31.41 -24.08 -3.95
C LEU A 150 -31.50 -23.40 -5.32
N GLU A 151 -32.54 -22.61 -5.57
CA GLU A 151 -32.65 -21.80 -6.79
C GLU A 151 -31.46 -20.84 -6.95
N SER A 152 -31.06 -20.17 -5.86
CA SER A 152 -29.88 -19.30 -5.85
C SER A 152 -28.61 -20.09 -6.17
N MET A 153 -28.43 -21.29 -5.60
CA MET A 153 -27.27 -22.13 -5.87
C MET A 153 -27.24 -22.63 -7.31
N GLN A 154 -28.40 -22.99 -7.88
CA GLN A 154 -28.53 -23.35 -9.31
C GLN A 154 -28.15 -22.16 -10.20
N SER A 155 -28.62 -20.96 -9.87
CA SER A 155 -28.28 -19.74 -10.60
C SER A 155 -26.79 -19.41 -10.51
N ASP A 156 -26.20 -19.48 -9.32
CA ASP A 156 -24.76 -19.27 -9.11
C ASP A 156 -23.94 -20.30 -9.92
N TYR A 157 -24.34 -21.58 -9.91
CA TYR A 157 -23.68 -22.61 -10.71
C TYR A 157 -23.83 -22.40 -12.22
N ALA A 158 -25.01 -21.99 -12.69
CA ALA A 158 -25.24 -21.67 -14.10
C ALA A 158 -24.34 -20.50 -14.56
N ALA A 159 -24.22 -19.45 -13.73
CA ALA A 159 -23.30 -18.34 -13.99
C ALA A 159 -21.83 -18.79 -14.03
N LEU A 160 -21.41 -19.65 -13.09
CA LEU A 160 -20.06 -20.21 -13.03
C LEU A 160 -19.73 -21.09 -14.24
N SER A 161 -20.64 -22.00 -14.61
CA SER A 161 -20.43 -22.93 -15.71
C SER A 161 -20.31 -22.20 -17.06
N GLY A 162 -21.15 -21.19 -17.30
CA GLY A 162 -21.10 -20.32 -18.48
C GLY A 162 -19.94 -19.33 -18.51
N PHE A 163 -19.25 -19.09 -17.38
CA PHE A 163 -18.12 -18.15 -17.34
C PHE A 163 -16.86 -18.75 -17.97
N ASP A 164 -16.41 -18.17 -19.08
CA ASP A 164 -15.13 -18.50 -19.71
C ASP A 164 -14.02 -17.55 -19.23
N VAL A 165 -13.10 -18.09 -18.42
CA VAL A 165 -11.94 -17.36 -17.89
C VAL A 165 -11.04 -16.84 -19.00
N ASP A 166 -10.85 -17.61 -20.08
CA ASP A 166 -9.95 -17.25 -21.16
C ASP A 166 -10.50 -16.09 -22.00
N THR A 167 -11.80 -16.10 -22.27
CA THR A 167 -12.48 -14.99 -22.94
C THR A 167 -12.56 -13.77 -22.03
N ALA A 168 -12.90 -13.94 -20.75
CA ALA A 168 -12.99 -12.84 -19.80
C ALA A 168 -11.64 -12.16 -19.56
N ALA A 169 -10.54 -12.91 -19.60
CA ALA A 169 -9.18 -12.41 -19.40
C ALA A 169 -8.35 -12.27 -20.70
N ALA A 170 -9.01 -11.93 -21.81
CA ALA A 170 -8.37 -11.85 -23.13
C ALA A 170 -7.15 -10.90 -23.18
N ALA A 171 -7.15 -9.80 -22.43
CA ALA A 171 -6.01 -8.87 -22.39
C ALA A 171 -4.78 -9.51 -21.73
N ALA A 172 -4.98 -10.34 -20.70
CA ALA A 172 -3.91 -11.12 -20.09
C ALA A 172 -3.33 -12.17 -21.03
N ARG A 173 -4.19 -12.85 -21.81
CA ARG A 173 -3.76 -13.80 -22.86
C ARG A 173 -2.92 -13.13 -23.93
N LYS A 174 -3.32 -11.94 -24.39
CA LYS A 174 -2.50 -11.12 -25.30
C LYS A 174 -1.15 -10.78 -24.66
N ALA A 175 -1.16 -10.30 -23.41
CA ALA A 175 0.04 -9.92 -22.70
C ALA A 175 1.02 -11.09 -22.48
N GLN A 176 0.55 -12.33 -22.33
CA GLN A 176 1.40 -13.52 -22.25
C GLN A 176 2.23 -13.74 -23.53
N ALA A 177 1.66 -13.43 -24.71
CA ALA A 177 2.36 -13.53 -25.99
C ALA A 177 3.31 -12.35 -26.21
N ASP A 178 2.83 -11.15 -25.89
CA ASP A 178 3.56 -9.89 -26.08
C ASP A 178 4.75 -9.73 -25.11
N TRP A 179 4.63 -10.27 -23.89
CA TRP A 179 5.60 -10.14 -22.81
C TRP A 179 6.02 -11.50 -22.23
N PRO A 180 6.92 -12.25 -22.89
CA PRO A 180 7.31 -13.60 -22.45
C PRO A 180 7.83 -13.68 -21.01
N ALA A 181 8.50 -12.61 -20.53
CA ALA A 181 8.99 -12.53 -19.15
C ALA A 181 7.87 -12.49 -18.08
N LYS A 182 6.62 -12.23 -18.48
CA LYS A 182 5.43 -12.17 -17.61
C LYS A 182 4.48 -13.34 -17.79
N LYS A 183 4.79 -14.25 -18.72
CA LYS A 183 3.93 -15.36 -19.08
C LYS A 183 3.54 -16.21 -17.87
N ASP A 184 4.53 -16.68 -17.11
CA ASP A 184 4.31 -17.62 -16.01
C ASP A 184 3.49 -17.00 -14.86
N ASP A 185 3.71 -15.72 -14.55
CA ASP A 185 2.92 -15.00 -13.54
C ASP A 185 1.46 -14.83 -13.98
N LEU A 186 1.23 -14.39 -15.21
CA LEU A 186 -0.12 -14.26 -15.76
C LEU A 186 -0.81 -15.62 -15.86
N GLU A 187 -0.10 -16.66 -16.27
CA GLU A 187 -0.63 -18.03 -16.36
C GLU A 187 -0.99 -18.59 -14.99
N GLY A 188 -0.16 -18.37 -13.97
CA GLY A 188 -0.46 -18.74 -12.59
C GLY A 188 -1.73 -18.08 -12.07
N ARG A 189 -1.94 -16.79 -12.38
CA ARG A 189 -3.15 -16.05 -11.99
C ARG A 189 -4.40 -16.56 -12.72
N LEU A 190 -4.31 -16.84 -14.02
CA LEU A 190 -5.41 -17.43 -14.77
C LEU A 190 -5.75 -18.84 -14.27
N ASN A 191 -4.73 -19.65 -13.96
CA ASN A 191 -4.93 -20.98 -13.38
C ASN A 191 -5.59 -20.92 -12.00
N ALA A 192 -5.31 -19.90 -11.19
CA ALA A 192 -6.01 -19.70 -9.92
C ALA A 192 -7.52 -19.43 -10.15
N LEU A 193 -7.89 -18.63 -11.15
CA LEU A 193 -9.31 -18.40 -11.50
C LEU A 193 -9.98 -19.68 -12.02
N ARG A 194 -9.27 -20.46 -12.85
CA ARG A 194 -9.76 -21.77 -13.31
C ARG A 194 -9.96 -22.73 -12.14
N ALA A 195 -9.04 -22.75 -11.18
CA ALA A 195 -9.15 -23.56 -9.98
C ALA A 195 -10.38 -23.18 -9.13
N VAL A 196 -10.67 -21.88 -8.96
CA VAL A 196 -11.91 -21.42 -8.28
C VAL A 196 -13.16 -21.99 -8.96
N LYS A 197 -13.20 -21.95 -10.30
CA LYS A 197 -14.31 -22.53 -11.08
C LYS A 197 -14.40 -24.05 -10.90
N THR A 198 -13.29 -24.77 -11.01
CA THR A 198 -13.24 -26.24 -10.82
C THR A 198 -13.66 -26.65 -9.41
N ASP A 199 -13.18 -25.95 -8.39
CA ASP A 199 -13.48 -26.21 -6.99
C ASP A 199 -14.96 -25.97 -6.65
N ALA A 200 -15.57 -24.96 -7.28
CA ALA A 200 -16.99 -24.68 -7.14
C ALA A 200 -17.84 -25.74 -7.85
N ALA A 201 -17.43 -26.20 -9.04
CA ALA A 201 -18.09 -27.30 -9.74
C ALA A 201 -18.01 -28.62 -8.95
N ALA A 202 -16.86 -28.95 -8.37
CA ALA A 202 -16.72 -30.12 -7.52
C ALA A 202 -17.64 -30.06 -6.29
N ALA A 203 -17.84 -28.87 -5.71
CA ALA A 203 -18.76 -28.69 -4.59
C ALA A 203 -20.23 -28.86 -5.00
N TRP A 204 -20.60 -28.42 -6.21
CA TRP A 204 -21.94 -28.62 -6.78
C TRP A 204 -22.29 -30.10 -7.02
N GLU A 205 -21.32 -30.86 -7.53
CA GLU A 205 -21.47 -32.29 -7.77
C GLU A 205 -21.52 -33.09 -6.46
N ALA A 206 -20.71 -32.72 -5.46
CA ALA A 206 -20.67 -33.39 -4.16
C ALA A 206 -22.03 -33.36 -3.42
N ILE A 207 -22.84 -32.32 -3.64
CA ILE A 207 -24.15 -32.17 -3.03
C ILE A 207 -25.30 -32.68 -3.92
N ALA A 208 -25.03 -33.26 -5.09
CA ALA A 208 -26.07 -33.82 -5.97
C ALA A 208 -27.09 -34.72 -5.25
N PRO A 209 -26.68 -35.70 -4.40
CA PRO A 209 -27.65 -36.53 -3.67
C PRO A 209 -28.47 -35.74 -2.64
N LEU A 210 -27.89 -34.69 -2.05
CA LEU A 210 -28.60 -33.81 -1.09
C LEU A 210 -29.63 -32.94 -1.82
N ARG A 211 -29.29 -32.40 -2.99
CA ARG A 211 -30.21 -31.63 -3.83
C ARG A 211 -31.41 -32.47 -4.26
N ALA A 212 -31.18 -33.70 -4.72
CA ALA A 212 -32.25 -34.62 -5.10
C ALA A 212 -33.21 -34.95 -3.94
N LYS A 213 -32.68 -35.10 -2.71
CA LYS A 213 -33.50 -35.27 -1.50
C LYS A 213 -34.41 -34.06 -1.22
N VAL A 214 -33.87 -32.85 -1.32
CA VAL A 214 -34.67 -31.63 -1.11
C VAL A 214 -35.74 -31.46 -2.19
N GLU A 215 -35.42 -31.74 -3.45
CA GLU A 215 -36.38 -31.73 -4.56
C GLU A 215 -37.52 -32.75 -4.35
N ALA A 216 -37.20 -33.92 -3.76
CA ALA A 216 -38.17 -34.93 -3.37
C ALA A 216 -38.92 -34.61 -2.06
N ASN A 217 -38.63 -33.47 -1.42
CA ASN A 217 -39.12 -33.11 -0.08
C ASN A 217 -38.78 -34.14 1.02
N ASP A 218 -37.74 -34.95 0.80
CA ASP A 218 -37.19 -35.89 1.79
C ASP A 218 -36.09 -35.21 2.60
N LEU A 219 -36.48 -34.52 3.66
CA LEU A 219 -35.57 -33.79 4.54
C LEU A 219 -34.96 -34.67 5.65
N ALA A 220 -35.34 -35.95 5.73
CA ALA A 220 -34.91 -36.85 6.80
C ALA A 220 -33.41 -37.17 6.66
N GLY A 221 -32.65 -36.85 7.72
CA GLY A 221 -31.20 -37.05 7.75
C GLY A 221 -30.44 -36.27 6.67
N LEU A 222 -31.00 -35.16 6.17
CA LEU A 222 -30.31 -34.26 5.25
C LEU A 222 -29.10 -33.62 5.95
N ASP A 223 -27.94 -33.64 5.28
CA ASP A 223 -26.76 -32.92 5.75
C ASP A 223 -26.85 -31.44 5.34
N TYR A 224 -27.55 -30.66 6.16
CA TYR A 224 -27.69 -29.22 5.97
C TYR A 224 -26.34 -28.51 5.97
N ALA A 225 -25.39 -28.96 6.80
CA ALA A 225 -24.07 -28.35 6.91
C ALA A 225 -23.30 -28.44 5.58
N ALA A 226 -23.30 -29.62 4.95
CA ALA A 226 -22.66 -29.83 3.65
C ALA A 226 -23.34 -29.01 2.55
N LEU A 227 -24.68 -28.94 2.56
CA LEU A 227 -25.43 -28.15 1.59
C LEU A 227 -25.11 -26.65 1.71
N PHE A 228 -25.04 -26.13 2.94
CA PHE A 228 -24.77 -24.71 3.20
C PHE A 228 -23.34 -24.35 2.80
N ALA A 229 -22.38 -25.18 3.19
CA ALA A 229 -20.97 -24.98 2.84
C ALA A 229 -20.76 -24.96 1.32
N ALA A 230 -21.47 -25.81 0.57
CA ALA A 230 -21.43 -25.80 -0.89
C ALA A 230 -22.08 -24.53 -1.47
N GLY A 231 -23.22 -24.10 -0.94
CA GLY A 231 -23.89 -22.86 -1.34
C GLY A 231 -23.03 -21.62 -1.14
N ASP A 232 -22.40 -21.49 0.03
CA ASP A 232 -21.47 -20.40 0.33
C ASP A 232 -20.27 -20.40 -0.63
N LYS A 233 -19.73 -21.59 -0.94
CA LYS A 233 -18.61 -21.74 -1.87
C LYS A 233 -18.99 -21.33 -3.29
N LEU A 234 -20.18 -21.71 -3.78
CA LEU A 234 -20.69 -21.32 -5.09
C LEU A 234 -20.92 -19.81 -5.17
N SER A 235 -21.62 -19.24 -4.20
CA SER A 235 -21.91 -17.80 -4.18
C SER A 235 -20.63 -16.96 -4.11
N LYS A 236 -19.66 -17.40 -3.30
CA LYS A 236 -18.34 -16.76 -3.23
C LYS A 236 -17.61 -16.83 -4.57
N ALA A 237 -17.54 -18.00 -5.18
CA ALA A 237 -16.89 -18.17 -6.48
C ALA A 237 -17.54 -17.31 -7.57
N ALA A 238 -18.88 -17.25 -7.62
CA ALA A 238 -19.62 -16.46 -8.59
C ALA A 238 -19.33 -14.95 -8.45
N LYS A 239 -19.17 -14.47 -7.21
CA LYS A 239 -18.81 -13.08 -6.90
C LYS A 239 -17.33 -12.77 -7.19
N GLU A 240 -16.43 -13.75 -7.12
CA GLU A 240 -14.99 -13.55 -7.26
C GLU A 240 -14.47 -13.66 -8.70
N LEU A 241 -15.09 -14.51 -9.55
CA LEU A 241 -14.53 -14.81 -10.88
C LEU A 241 -14.41 -13.58 -11.79
N LYS A 242 -15.49 -12.82 -11.94
CA LYS A 242 -15.48 -11.63 -12.83
C LYS A 242 -14.51 -10.56 -12.33
N PRO A 243 -14.60 -10.09 -11.07
CA PRO A 243 -13.62 -9.13 -10.54
C PRO A 243 -12.19 -9.67 -10.60
N GLY A 244 -11.99 -10.98 -10.39
CA GLY A 244 -10.69 -11.63 -10.54
C GLY A 244 -10.14 -11.54 -11.97
N ALA A 245 -10.95 -11.85 -12.98
CA ALA A 245 -10.56 -11.69 -14.38
C ALA A 245 -10.29 -10.23 -14.75
N ASP A 246 -11.13 -9.30 -14.28
CA ASP A 246 -10.95 -7.86 -14.49
C ASP A 246 -9.64 -7.36 -13.85
N ALA A 247 -9.30 -7.85 -12.65
CA ALA A 247 -8.04 -7.53 -11.99
C ALA A 247 -6.82 -8.08 -12.76
N VAL A 248 -6.91 -9.31 -13.28
CA VAL A 248 -5.83 -9.89 -14.11
C VAL A 248 -5.66 -9.11 -15.41
N ASN A 249 -6.74 -8.69 -16.06
CA ASN A 249 -6.68 -7.79 -17.22
C ASN A 249 -6.07 -6.42 -16.87
N ALA A 250 -6.44 -5.84 -15.72
CA ALA A 250 -5.89 -4.56 -15.28
C ALA A 250 -4.37 -4.64 -15.05
N MET A 251 -3.89 -5.74 -14.43
CA MET A 251 -2.45 -5.99 -14.28
C MET A 251 -1.76 -6.17 -15.62
N ALA A 252 -2.35 -6.95 -16.54
CA ALA A 252 -1.82 -7.12 -17.89
C ALA A 252 -1.75 -5.78 -18.65
N ALA A 253 -2.75 -4.92 -18.48
CA ALA A 253 -2.77 -3.59 -19.09
C ALA A 253 -1.60 -2.70 -18.61
N GLN A 254 -1.11 -2.88 -17.37
CA GLN A 254 0.05 -2.13 -16.88
C GLN A 254 1.30 -2.36 -17.72
N LEU A 255 1.43 -3.52 -18.37
CA LEU A 255 2.59 -3.86 -19.19
C LEU A 255 2.71 -3.00 -20.45
N TYR A 256 1.59 -2.42 -20.91
CA TYR A 256 1.55 -1.52 -22.06
C TYR A 256 1.63 -0.05 -21.66
N VAL A 257 1.88 0.22 -20.38
CA VAL A 257 1.97 1.57 -19.85
C VAL A 257 3.38 1.79 -19.35
N ASN A 258 4.05 2.82 -19.82
CA ASN A 258 5.21 3.35 -19.12
C ASN A 258 4.81 4.60 -18.34
N TRP A 259 5.57 4.93 -17.31
CA TRP A 259 5.46 6.23 -16.67
C TRP A 259 6.76 6.62 -15.98
N ASP A 260 7.00 7.91 -15.92
CA ASP A 260 8.10 8.51 -15.15
C ASP A 260 7.53 9.60 -14.23
N LYS A 261 8.04 9.64 -12.99
CA LYS A 261 7.67 10.63 -11.98
C LYS A 261 8.81 11.61 -11.81
N LEU A 262 8.57 12.86 -12.23
CA LEU A 262 9.51 13.97 -12.13
C LEU A 262 9.25 14.77 -10.85
N LEU A 263 10.28 15.04 -10.06
CA LEU A 263 10.18 15.94 -8.91
C LEU A 263 10.26 17.39 -9.40
N LEU A 264 9.20 18.16 -9.18
CA LEU A 264 9.12 19.57 -9.57
C LEU A 264 9.46 20.51 -8.42
N ASP A 265 8.96 20.21 -7.22
CA ASP A 265 9.11 21.07 -6.04
C ASP A 265 9.05 20.25 -4.74
N VAL A 266 9.56 20.82 -3.65
CA VAL A 266 9.52 20.24 -2.30
C VAL A 266 9.08 21.33 -1.32
N ASP A 267 7.99 21.06 -0.59
CA ASP A 267 7.56 21.86 0.54
C ASP A 267 8.05 21.21 1.84
N GLU A 268 9.12 21.76 2.40
CA GLU A 268 9.70 21.28 3.66
C GLU A 268 8.80 21.51 4.88
N GLY A 269 7.90 22.50 4.82
CA GLY A 269 7.02 22.86 5.94
C GLY A 269 5.93 21.81 6.14
N GLU A 270 5.21 21.48 5.06
CA GLU A 270 4.14 20.48 5.09
C GLU A 270 4.61 19.06 4.74
N LYS A 271 5.90 18.89 4.42
CA LYS A 271 6.52 17.62 4.01
C LYS A 271 5.81 17.02 2.80
N ARG A 272 5.57 17.87 1.80
CA ARG A 272 4.95 17.50 0.52
C ARG A 272 5.93 17.72 -0.61
N GLN A 273 5.75 17.01 -1.70
CA GLN A 273 6.52 17.21 -2.92
C GLN A 273 5.57 17.34 -4.11
N GLN A 274 5.85 18.29 -4.99
CA GLN A 274 5.12 18.42 -6.24
C GLN A 274 5.79 17.52 -7.27
N VAL A 275 5.02 16.62 -7.87
CA VAL A 275 5.51 15.71 -8.90
C VAL A 275 4.73 15.88 -10.19
N ARG A 276 5.40 15.67 -11.34
CA ARG A 276 4.76 15.49 -12.63
C ARG A 276 4.88 14.03 -13.04
N LEU A 277 3.75 13.34 -13.13
CA LEU A 277 3.66 12.01 -13.72
C LEU A 277 3.48 12.14 -15.23
N VAL A 278 4.45 11.66 -16.00
CA VAL A 278 4.37 11.53 -17.45
C VAL A 278 4.07 10.08 -17.75
N ARG A 279 2.94 9.79 -18.40
CA ARG A 279 2.48 8.43 -18.69
C ARG A 279 2.27 8.26 -20.19
N THR A 280 2.88 7.22 -20.77
CA THR A 280 2.61 6.82 -22.17
C THR A 280 1.92 5.46 -22.19
N VAL A 281 0.80 5.40 -22.90
CA VAL A 281 0.04 4.17 -23.10
C VAL A 281 0.27 3.68 -24.53
N PHE A 282 0.75 2.45 -24.68
CA PHE A 282 0.99 1.83 -25.97
C PHE A 282 -0.18 0.90 -26.37
N PRO A 283 -0.51 0.80 -27.66
CA PRO A 283 -1.52 -0.14 -28.14
C PRO A 283 -1.07 -1.61 -28.10
N ASP A 284 0.25 -1.84 -28.21
CA ASP A 284 0.85 -3.17 -28.25
C ASP A 284 2.33 -3.15 -27.80
N ALA A 285 2.97 -4.32 -27.82
CA ALA A 285 4.37 -4.48 -27.41
C ALA A 285 5.40 -4.03 -28.45
N THR A 286 4.99 -3.50 -29.62
CA THR A 286 5.94 -2.84 -30.54
C THR A 286 6.43 -1.51 -29.97
N LEU A 287 5.72 -0.98 -28.96
CA LEU A 287 5.99 0.31 -28.31
C LEU A 287 5.94 1.50 -29.28
N GLN A 288 5.24 1.34 -30.41
CA GLN A 288 4.98 2.39 -31.38
C GLN A 288 3.64 3.08 -31.09
N ASN A 289 3.47 4.30 -31.59
CA ASN A 289 2.20 5.05 -31.55
C ASN A 289 1.62 5.22 -30.14
N GLY A 290 2.48 5.37 -29.13
CA GLY A 290 2.05 5.59 -27.75
C GLY A 290 1.39 6.95 -27.56
N THR A 291 0.30 6.99 -26.80
CA THR A 291 -0.39 8.23 -26.41
C THR A 291 0.16 8.73 -25.08
N VAL A 292 0.64 9.97 -25.06
CA VAL A 292 1.26 10.60 -23.89
C VAL A 292 0.25 11.43 -23.12
N SER A 293 0.28 11.33 -21.80
CA SER A 293 -0.48 12.16 -20.88
C SER A 293 0.45 12.68 -19.76
N GLN A 294 0.12 13.84 -19.21
CA GLN A 294 0.88 14.44 -18.11
C GLN A 294 -0.08 14.90 -17.02
N GLN A 295 0.27 14.62 -15.77
CA GLN A 295 -0.50 15.05 -14.61
C GLN A 295 0.45 15.57 -13.53
N GLU A 296 0.11 16.70 -12.91
CA GLU A 296 0.83 17.25 -11.78
C GLU A 296 0.02 17.08 -10.49
N SER A 297 0.68 16.67 -9.42
CA SER A 297 0.06 16.45 -8.11
C SER A 297 1.04 16.75 -6.98
N TRP A 298 0.49 17.19 -5.85
CA TRP A 298 1.20 17.23 -4.58
C TRP A 298 1.04 15.88 -3.88
N GLU A 299 2.15 15.24 -3.53
CA GLU A 299 2.20 13.95 -2.85
C GLU A 299 2.99 14.07 -1.53
N PRO A 300 2.81 13.16 -0.55
CA PRO A 300 3.68 13.09 0.60
C PRO A 300 5.15 12.95 0.17
N GLN A 301 6.04 13.70 0.82
CA GLN A 301 7.46 13.72 0.45
C GLN A 301 8.09 12.33 0.63
N SER A 302 8.59 11.77 -0.48
CA SER A 302 9.36 10.53 -0.48
C SER A 302 10.86 10.77 -0.70
N VAL A 303 11.23 11.91 -1.27
CA VAL A 303 12.62 12.32 -1.51
C VAL A 303 12.98 13.50 -0.61
N ARG A 304 14.02 13.34 0.21
CA ARG A 304 14.49 14.34 1.18
C ARG A 304 15.59 15.28 0.65
N ASP A 305 16.05 15.07 -0.58
CA ASP A 305 17.16 15.83 -1.15
C ASP A 305 16.65 16.84 -2.18
N GLU A 306 16.72 18.13 -1.86
CA GLU A 306 16.39 19.22 -2.79
C GLU A 306 17.27 19.20 -4.06
N ARG A 307 18.43 18.54 -4.03
CA ARG A 307 19.26 18.36 -5.23
C ARG A 307 18.62 17.43 -6.26
N ALA A 308 17.58 16.69 -5.87
CA ALA A 308 16.79 15.86 -6.77
C ALA A 308 15.72 16.65 -7.54
N LEU A 309 15.56 17.96 -7.32
CA LEU A 309 14.64 18.80 -8.08
C LEU A 309 14.95 18.72 -9.59
N GLY A 310 13.94 18.40 -10.39
CA GLY A 310 14.05 18.17 -11.82
C GLY A 310 14.53 16.77 -12.22
N MET A 311 14.81 15.89 -11.26
CA MET A 311 15.19 14.50 -11.53
C MET A 311 13.95 13.60 -11.61
N VAL A 312 14.10 12.49 -12.33
CA VAL A 312 13.16 11.38 -12.25
C VAL A 312 13.42 10.67 -10.93
N VAL A 313 12.42 10.66 -10.06
CA VAL A 313 12.52 10.04 -8.73
C VAL A 313 12.00 8.62 -8.70
N GLU A 314 11.14 8.29 -9.66
CA GLU A 314 10.54 6.97 -9.80
C GLU A 314 10.17 6.75 -11.25
N ARG A 315 10.38 5.53 -11.76
CA ARG A 315 9.98 5.18 -13.12
C ARG A 315 9.48 3.76 -13.24
N LYS A 316 8.65 3.53 -14.23
CA LYS A 316 8.24 2.20 -14.65
C LYS A 316 8.31 2.10 -16.18
N PRO A 317 9.22 1.26 -16.72
CA PRO A 317 9.23 0.96 -18.14
C PRO A 317 8.04 0.07 -18.53
N ALA A 318 7.69 0.04 -19.83
CA ALA A 318 6.75 -0.94 -20.37
C ALA A 318 7.30 -2.36 -20.16
N GLY A 319 6.40 -3.35 -20.05
CA GLY A 319 6.74 -4.74 -19.71
C GLY A 319 6.99 -4.99 -18.22
N LYS A 320 6.77 -3.98 -17.36
CA LYS A 320 6.83 -4.08 -15.89
C LYS A 320 5.50 -3.73 -15.25
N TYR A 321 5.22 -4.34 -14.10
CA TYR A 321 4.10 -3.95 -13.25
C TYR A 321 4.44 -2.70 -12.44
N ASP A 322 3.43 -1.99 -11.94
CA ASP A 322 3.64 -0.77 -11.13
C ASP A 322 4.42 -1.09 -9.82
N ALA A 323 4.26 -2.29 -9.28
CA ALA A 323 5.01 -2.79 -8.12
C ALA A 323 6.52 -3.02 -8.41
N GLU A 324 6.91 -3.09 -9.68
CA GLU A 324 8.30 -3.25 -10.13
C GLU A 324 8.93 -1.93 -10.55
N SER A 325 8.32 -0.80 -10.16
CA SER A 325 8.87 0.53 -10.42
C SER A 325 10.25 0.71 -9.79
N GLU A 326 11.12 1.38 -10.53
CA GLU A 326 12.48 1.70 -10.13
C GLU A 326 12.50 3.07 -9.43
N LYS A 327 12.90 3.08 -8.15
CA LYS A 327 13.00 4.29 -7.31
C LYS A 327 14.42 4.85 -7.30
N SER A 328 15.01 5.00 -8.48
CA SER A 328 16.37 5.52 -8.64
C SER A 328 16.32 6.96 -9.15
N LEU A 329 17.13 7.84 -8.53
CA LEU A 329 17.30 9.21 -9.00
C LEU A 329 18.04 9.20 -10.34
N GLN A 330 17.36 9.60 -11.41
CA GLN A 330 17.96 9.72 -12.74
C GLN A 330 17.98 11.19 -13.18
N PRO A 331 19.13 11.70 -13.66
CA PRO A 331 19.21 13.07 -14.15
C PRO A 331 18.26 13.29 -15.34
N PRO A 332 17.90 14.55 -15.64
CA PRO A 332 17.09 14.88 -16.81
C PRO A 332 17.64 14.24 -18.08
N SER A 333 16.77 13.88 -19.02
CA SER A 333 17.10 13.12 -20.23
C SER A 333 18.26 13.68 -21.07
N TYR A 334 18.61 14.97 -20.94
CA TYR A 334 19.82 15.58 -21.52
C TYR A 334 21.14 14.86 -21.14
N ALA A 335 21.21 14.19 -19.99
CA ALA A 335 22.39 13.45 -19.57
C ALA A 335 22.69 12.21 -20.42
N TYR A 336 21.70 11.72 -21.19
CA TYR A 336 21.83 10.55 -22.06
C TYR A 336 22.07 10.94 -23.54
N VAL A 337 22.14 12.24 -23.84
CA VAL A 337 22.44 12.77 -25.17
C VAL A 337 23.96 12.81 -25.37
N ALA A 338 24.45 12.31 -26.51
CA ALA A 338 25.86 12.44 -26.86
C ALA A 338 26.19 13.88 -27.31
N PRO A 339 27.45 14.35 -27.23
CA PRO A 339 27.85 15.63 -27.80
C PRO A 339 27.38 15.80 -29.26
N PRO A 340 27.03 17.04 -29.71
CA PRO A 340 26.61 17.32 -31.08
C PRO A 340 27.56 16.70 -32.11
N GLY A 341 26.99 15.97 -33.08
CA GLY A 341 27.73 15.25 -34.11
C GLY A 341 28.20 13.84 -33.72
N GLN A 342 27.90 13.37 -32.50
CA GLN A 342 28.21 12.00 -32.06
C GLN A 342 26.94 11.15 -31.91
N SER A 343 27.09 9.83 -31.82
CA SER A 343 26.02 8.90 -31.47
C SER A 343 26.42 8.09 -30.24
N ASN A 344 25.45 7.58 -29.50
CA ASN A 344 25.70 6.67 -28.40
C ASN A 344 24.66 5.54 -28.38
N ALA A 345 24.67 4.72 -27.31
CA ALA A 345 23.73 3.62 -27.14
C ALA A 345 22.26 4.05 -27.08
N TYR A 346 21.97 5.35 -26.95
CA TYR A 346 20.63 5.89 -26.74
C TYR A 346 20.05 6.60 -27.97
N GLY A 347 20.88 7.04 -28.93
CA GLY A 347 20.43 7.82 -30.07
C GLY A 347 21.56 8.42 -30.92
N SER A 348 21.18 9.27 -31.87
CA SER A 348 22.10 10.00 -32.74
C SER A 348 21.55 11.37 -33.15
N TRP A 349 22.45 12.29 -33.54
CA TRP A 349 22.05 13.59 -34.10
C TRP A 349 21.66 13.46 -35.57
N GLN A 350 20.46 13.95 -35.92
CA GLN A 350 19.97 14.06 -37.29
C GLN A 350 19.55 15.51 -37.54
N ASN A 351 20.11 16.18 -38.55
CA ASN A 351 19.80 17.58 -38.89
C ASN A 351 19.91 18.57 -37.70
N GLY A 352 20.86 18.34 -36.79
CA GLY A 352 21.05 19.19 -35.61
C GLY A 352 20.06 18.96 -34.47
N VAL A 353 19.22 17.93 -34.58
CA VAL A 353 18.27 17.47 -33.54
C VAL A 353 18.65 16.07 -33.06
N TRP A 354 18.56 15.81 -31.76
CA TRP A 354 18.80 14.47 -31.22
C TRP A 354 17.60 13.56 -31.45
N THR A 355 17.84 12.42 -32.08
CA THR A 355 16.85 11.37 -32.33
C THR A 355 17.15 10.18 -31.44
N TRP A 356 16.20 9.83 -30.57
CA TRP A 356 16.31 8.68 -29.68
C TRP A 356 16.04 7.38 -30.43
N LEU A 357 16.74 6.30 -30.06
CA LEU A 357 16.35 4.96 -30.51
C LEU A 357 14.96 4.60 -29.95
N PRO A 358 14.20 3.71 -30.62
CA PRO A 358 12.83 3.36 -30.23
C PRO A 358 12.68 2.98 -28.75
N GLN A 359 13.63 2.23 -28.20
CA GLN A 359 13.61 1.83 -26.78
C GLN A 359 13.81 2.98 -25.78
N TYR A 360 14.19 4.18 -26.24
CA TYR A 360 14.46 5.38 -25.44
C TYR A 360 13.61 6.58 -25.84
N LEU A 361 12.57 6.40 -26.69
CA LEU A 361 11.69 7.48 -27.14
C LEU A 361 10.99 8.20 -25.98
N LEU A 362 10.84 7.56 -24.82
CA LEU A 362 10.33 8.22 -23.61
C LEU A 362 11.21 9.40 -23.17
N LEU A 363 12.55 9.27 -23.27
CA LEU A 363 13.48 10.36 -22.93
C LEU A 363 13.30 11.59 -23.84
N SER A 364 12.81 11.38 -25.07
CA SER A 364 12.45 12.45 -26.02
C SER A 364 11.20 13.21 -25.61
N GLN A 365 10.23 12.51 -25.01
CA GLN A 365 8.90 13.03 -24.68
C GLN A 365 8.84 13.65 -23.27
N MET A 366 9.82 13.37 -22.41
CA MET A 366 10.02 14.08 -21.14
C MET A 366 10.48 15.53 -21.33
N LEU A 367 11.04 15.84 -22.49
CA LEU A 367 11.57 17.16 -22.81
C LEU A 367 10.52 17.97 -23.55
N ARG A 368 10.52 19.29 -23.31
CA ARG A 368 9.57 20.24 -23.93
C ARG A 368 9.95 20.53 -25.40
N GLY A 369 10.07 19.49 -26.23
CA GLY A 369 10.35 19.59 -27.66
C GLY A 369 11.63 18.88 -28.12
N PRO A 370 11.93 18.91 -29.44
CA PRO A 370 13.14 18.33 -30.01
C PRO A 370 14.40 18.94 -29.39
N ILE A 371 15.34 18.09 -28.97
CA ILE A 371 16.61 18.54 -28.40
C ILE A 371 17.50 19.04 -29.52
N THR A 372 17.84 20.33 -29.51
CA THR A 372 18.79 20.90 -30.46
C THR A 372 20.22 20.89 -29.90
N GLY A 373 21.21 21.06 -30.78
CA GLY A 373 22.60 21.26 -30.35
C GLY A 373 22.78 22.45 -29.40
N GLY A 374 21.92 23.48 -29.51
CA GLY A 374 21.87 24.61 -28.59
C GLY A 374 21.45 24.19 -27.18
N ASP A 375 20.37 23.43 -27.05
CA ASP A 375 19.87 22.94 -25.76
C ASP A 375 20.89 22.06 -25.03
N TYR A 376 21.64 21.24 -25.78
CA TYR A 376 22.73 20.44 -25.23
C TYR A 376 23.89 21.32 -24.72
N GLY A 377 24.26 22.35 -25.49
CA GLY A 377 25.30 23.30 -25.10
C GLY A 377 24.93 24.08 -23.83
N ASP A 378 23.67 24.49 -23.71
CA ASP A 378 23.15 25.20 -22.53
C ASP A 378 23.09 24.31 -21.30
N TRP A 379 22.67 23.05 -21.46
CA TRP A 379 22.79 22.04 -20.41
C TRP A 379 24.25 21.82 -19.98
N MET A 380 25.18 21.68 -20.91
CA MET A 380 26.61 21.48 -20.58
C MET A 380 27.19 22.68 -19.83
N ARG A 381 26.85 23.90 -20.25
CA ARG A 381 27.24 25.15 -19.56
C ARG A 381 26.68 25.18 -18.13
N ALA A 382 25.40 24.91 -17.95
CA ALA A 382 24.78 24.82 -16.63
C ALA A 382 25.49 23.77 -15.75
N ARG A 383 25.72 22.57 -16.28
CA ARG A 383 26.45 21.50 -15.60
C ARG A 383 27.87 21.92 -15.18
N SER A 384 28.61 22.63 -16.03
CA SER A 384 29.97 23.11 -15.72
C SER A 384 30.01 24.14 -14.58
N ARG A 385 28.91 24.89 -14.39
CA ARG A 385 28.70 25.83 -13.28
C ARG A 385 28.07 25.16 -12.05
N GLY A 386 27.66 23.91 -12.17
CA GLY A 386 26.93 23.15 -11.15
C GLY A 386 25.45 23.52 -11.05
N ASP A 387 24.89 24.21 -12.04
CA ASP A 387 23.47 24.59 -12.09
C ASP A 387 22.64 23.44 -12.71
N VAL A 388 21.38 23.29 -12.28
CA VAL A 388 20.42 22.38 -12.90
C VAL A 388 19.76 23.09 -14.08
N TYR A 389 19.61 22.42 -15.22
CA TYR A 389 19.01 22.96 -16.43
C TYR A 389 17.66 22.29 -16.71
N TYR A 390 16.60 23.09 -16.84
CA TYR A 390 15.23 22.63 -17.04
C TYR A 390 14.74 22.76 -18.49
N GLY A 391 15.65 23.04 -19.43
CA GLY A 391 15.29 23.29 -20.82
C GLY A 391 14.87 24.75 -21.09
N ARG A 392 14.41 24.97 -22.32
CA ARG A 392 13.88 26.25 -22.78
C ARG A 392 12.38 26.33 -22.50
N ASP A 393 11.91 27.45 -21.98
CA ASP A 393 10.47 27.68 -21.86
C ASP A 393 9.84 28.02 -23.22
N GLY A 394 8.51 27.94 -23.30
CA GLY A 394 7.75 28.21 -24.54
C GLY A 394 7.88 29.65 -25.06
N ARG A 395 8.68 30.50 -24.41
CA ARG A 395 9.02 31.87 -24.83
C ARG A 395 10.49 32.02 -25.23
N GLY A 396 11.24 30.93 -25.28
CA GLY A 396 12.63 30.94 -25.70
C GLY A 396 13.64 31.26 -24.60
N TRP A 397 13.21 31.31 -23.32
CA TRP A 397 14.09 31.62 -22.19
C TRP A 397 14.57 30.35 -21.48
N TYR A 398 15.83 30.36 -21.04
CA TYR A 398 16.43 29.26 -20.32
C TYR A 398 15.96 29.23 -18.87
N ARG A 399 15.50 28.08 -18.39
CA ARG A 399 15.21 27.87 -16.97
C ARG A 399 16.35 27.11 -16.31
N HIS A 400 16.95 27.73 -15.31
CA HIS A 400 17.97 27.13 -14.46
C HIS A 400 17.46 27.06 -13.02
N SER A 401 17.99 26.14 -12.21
CA SER A 401 17.77 26.21 -10.76
C SER A 401 18.38 27.51 -10.22
N GLU A 402 17.63 28.27 -9.44
CA GLU A 402 18.23 29.29 -8.58
C GLU A 402 19.03 28.58 -7.50
N ARG A 403 20.33 28.40 -7.73
CA ARG A 403 21.21 27.95 -6.66
C ARG A 403 21.38 29.10 -5.66
N THR A 404 20.77 28.93 -4.49
CA THR A 404 20.97 29.72 -3.28
C THR A 404 22.46 29.85 -2.98
N ARG A 405 23.12 30.90 -3.48
CA ARG A 405 24.26 31.48 -2.78
C ARG A 405 23.66 32.32 -1.67
N GLY A 406 23.77 31.83 -0.44
CA GLY A 406 23.27 32.51 0.75
C GLY A 406 23.75 33.96 0.81
N GLY A 407 22.84 34.84 1.25
CA GLY A 407 23.14 36.24 1.50
C GLY A 407 21.95 37.17 1.29
N SER A 408 21.02 37.19 2.25
CA SER A 408 20.34 38.41 2.73
C SER A 408 19.69 39.44 1.78
N ASP A 409 19.42 39.18 0.50
CA ASP A 409 18.97 40.25 -0.41
C ASP A 409 17.51 40.15 -0.92
N ASN A 410 16.78 39.08 -0.58
CA ASN A 410 15.38 38.94 -0.98
C ASN A 410 14.41 39.62 -0.01
N ILE A 411 14.79 39.78 1.26
CA ILE A 411 14.04 40.61 2.22
C ILE A 411 14.38 42.09 2.00
N ARG A 412 15.61 42.44 1.58
CA ARG A 412 15.97 43.82 1.21
C ARG A 412 15.28 44.29 -0.07
N ARG A 413 15.09 43.45 -1.09
CA ARG A 413 14.35 43.86 -2.30
C ARG A 413 12.86 44.11 -2.05
N THR A 414 12.24 43.37 -1.14
CA THR A 414 10.84 43.65 -0.74
C THR A 414 10.75 44.89 0.16
N ILE A 415 11.73 45.13 1.05
CA ILE A 415 11.79 46.33 1.89
C ILE A 415 12.19 47.59 1.09
N ASP A 416 13.06 47.49 0.07
CA ASP A 416 13.43 48.60 -0.82
C ASP A 416 12.35 48.92 -1.86
N TRP A 417 11.53 47.94 -2.26
CA TRP A 417 10.33 48.18 -3.05
C TRP A 417 9.26 48.89 -2.22
N MET A 418 9.07 48.48 -0.95
CA MET A 418 8.14 49.16 -0.02
C MET A 418 8.64 50.54 0.44
N ARG A 419 9.96 50.81 0.47
CA ARG A 419 10.52 52.15 0.73
C ARG A 419 10.46 53.09 -0.48
N ARG A 420 10.28 52.57 -1.71
CA ARG A 420 10.23 53.38 -2.93
C ARG A 420 8.86 53.97 -3.25
N GLU A 421 7.78 53.51 -2.61
CA GLU A 421 6.42 54.04 -2.82
C GLU A 421 5.93 55.01 -1.73
N GLY A 422 6.77 55.37 -0.76
CA GLY A 422 6.38 56.26 0.34
C GLY A 422 7.27 57.49 0.48
N LEU A 423 6.74 58.65 0.05
CA LEU A 423 7.08 60.02 0.46
C LEU A 423 8.00 60.87 -0.47
N SER A 424 7.32 61.78 -1.17
CA SER A 424 7.58 63.23 -1.20
C SER A 424 8.57 63.82 -2.23
N ARG A 425 7.94 64.45 -3.24
CA ARG A 425 8.12 65.83 -3.76
C ARG A 425 9.54 66.36 -4.05
N GLY A 426 9.65 66.88 -5.27
CA GLY A 426 10.33 68.15 -5.56
C GLY A 426 11.27 68.09 -6.75
N ASP A 427 10.89 68.80 -7.83
CA ASP A 427 11.70 69.60 -8.77
C ASP A 427 13.11 69.09 -9.15
N SER A 428 13.58 69.12 -10.40
CA SER A 428 13.14 69.77 -11.64
C SER A 428 14.11 69.35 -12.75
N ASP A 429 13.66 69.56 -14.00
CA ASP A 429 14.46 70.02 -15.15
C ASP A 429 15.00 69.01 -16.20
N SER A 430 14.23 68.95 -17.29
CA SER A 430 14.52 69.12 -18.74
C SER A 430 15.72 68.51 -19.49
N GLY A 431 15.41 68.08 -20.73
CA GLY A 431 16.31 68.15 -21.90
C GLY A 431 16.78 66.79 -22.47
N ALA A 432 16.08 66.12 -23.39
CA ALA A 432 16.00 66.33 -24.85
C ALA A 432 17.12 65.69 -25.73
N ARG A 433 16.67 65.13 -26.88
CA ARG A 433 17.36 64.80 -28.16
C ARG A 433 18.06 63.43 -28.23
N ARG A 434 17.67 62.49 -29.12
CA ARG A 434 17.66 62.38 -30.61
C ARG A 434 19.04 62.17 -31.28
N ARG A 435 19.03 61.24 -32.26
CA ARG A 435 19.96 60.97 -33.39
C ARG A 435 21.17 60.09 -33.09
N ASP A 436 21.76 59.31 -34.01
CA ASP A 436 21.50 58.75 -35.36
C ASP A 436 22.79 57.94 -35.69
N SER A 437 22.78 57.16 -36.78
CA SER A 437 23.96 56.73 -37.57
C SER A 437 24.77 55.52 -37.04
N GLY A 438 25.14 54.51 -37.84
CA GLY A 438 25.07 54.32 -39.30
C GLY A 438 25.99 53.18 -39.77
N GLY A 439 25.90 52.86 -41.06
CA GLY A 439 26.86 52.08 -41.89
C GLY A 439 26.87 50.57 -41.66
N GLY A 440 26.72 49.66 -42.65
CA GLY A 440 27.28 49.61 -44.02
C GLY A 440 28.64 48.88 -43.94
N GLY A 441 29.03 47.85 -44.70
CA GLY A 441 28.52 47.09 -45.84
C GLY A 441 29.67 46.18 -46.35
N PHE A 442 29.41 45.44 -47.44
CA PHE A 442 30.34 44.82 -48.40
C PHE A 442 30.78 43.34 -48.33
N TRP A 443 30.65 42.76 -49.52
CA TRP A 443 30.86 41.42 -50.03
C TRP A 443 32.34 41.08 -50.31
N THR A 444 32.69 39.79 -50.38
CA THR A 444 33.22 39.19 -51.63
C THR A 444 33.34 37.66 -51.58
N GLU A 445 33.12 37.10 -52.77
CA GLU A 445 33.05 35.73 -53.21
C GLU A 445 34.40 35.30 -53.84
N ARG A 446 34.84 34.03 -53.72
CA ARG A 446 35.36 33.24 -54.87
C ARG A 446 35.74 31.79 -54.53
N ARG A 447 35.42 30.95 -55.51
CA ARG A 447 35.73 29.52 -55.73
C ARG A 447 37.21 29.24 -56.03
N ARG A 448 37.69 28.01 -55.72
CA ARG A 448 38.08 26.91 -56.65
C ARG A 448 39.12 25.97 -55.99
N GLU A 449 38.90 24.66 -56.16
CA GLU A 449 39.83 23.53 -55.95
C GLU A 449 41.08 23.61 -56.87
N PRO A 450 41.95 22.57 -57.03
CA PRO A 450 42.31 21.38 -56.20
C PRO A 450 43.85 21.23 -56.04
N SER A 451 44.33 20.35 -55.14
CA SER A 451 45.42 19.34 -55.36
C SER A 451 46.12 18.89 -54.05
N ARG A 452 46.34 17.57 -53.95
CA ARG A 452 47.31 16.85 -53.07
C ARG A 452 48.74 16.98 -53.66
N PRO A 453 49.89 16.57 -53.04
CA PRO A 453 50.08 15.57 -51.96
C PRO A 453 51.24 15.76 -50.93
N SER A 454 51.19 14.92 -49.87
CA SER A 454 52.26 14.18 -49.13
C SER A 454 53.42 14.84 -48.34
N TRP A 455 53.90 14.03 -47.36
CA TRP A 455 55.09 14.10 -46.46
C TRP A 455 54.91 14.87 -45.15
N SER A 456 54.75 14.22 -43.98
CA SER A 456 55.67 13.41 -43.13
C SER A 456 56.36 14.23 -42.02
N SER A 457 56.52 13.61 -40.85
CA SER A 457 57.09 14.11 -39.58
C SER A 457 56.16 15.01 -38.77
N GLY A 458 55.92 14.85 -37.47
CA GLY A 458 56.43 13.89 -36.48
C GLY A 458 56.22 14.52 -35.09
N SER A 459 55.79 13.70 -34.11
CA SER A 459 55.84 13.97 -32.64
C SER A 459 54.97 15.14 -32.14
N SER A 460 54.21 15.13 -31.04
CA SER A 460 54.03 14.31 -29.82
C SER A 460 52.65 14.73 -29.27
N GLY A 461 51.70 13.88 -28.91
CA GLY A 461 51.74 12.96 -27.77
C GLY A 461 50.74 13.46 -26.70
N PHE A 462 49.62 12.75 -26.52
CA PHE A 462 49.02 12.31 -25.25
C PHE A 462 47.63 11.71 -25.51
N GLY A 463 47.60 10.38 -25.60
CA GLY A 463 46.39 9.57 -25.77
C GLY A 463 45.85 9.06 -24.44
N GLY A 464 44.60 9.38 -24.13
CA GLY A 464 43.83 8.83 -23.02
C GLY A 464 42.83 7.77 -23.51
N SER A 465 43.16 6.52 -23.22
CA SER A 465 42.33 5.31 -23.06
C SER A 465 40.92 5.24 -23.68
N ARG A 466 40.79 4.31 -24.62
CA ARG A 466 39.54 3.72 -25.13
C ARG A 466 38.90 2.80 -24.08
N TYR A 467 37.60 2.97 -23.83
CA TYR A 467 36.76 1.90 -23.28
C TYR A 467 36.24 1.03 -24.44
N GLN A 468 36.68 -0.22 -24.48
CA GLN A 468 36.16 -1.25 -25.38
C GLN A 468 34.92 -1.88 -24.76
N SER A 469 33.77 -1.76 -25.42
CA SER A 469 32.61 -2.63 -25.20
C SER A 469 32.80 -3.91 -26.00
N ARG A 470 32.90 -5.06 -25.33
CA ARG A 470 32.72 -6.37 -25.95
C ARG A 470 31.38 -6.93 -25.50
N GLY A 471 30.40 -6.87 -26.39
CA GLY A 471 29.27 -7.78 -26.37
C GLY A 471 29.61 -9.04 -27.17
N THR A 472 29.10 -10.19 -26.73
CA THR A 472 29.04 -11.38 -27.56
C THR A 472 27.76 -12.14 -27.25
N PHE A 473 26.88 -12.21 -28.25
CA PHE A 473 25.83 -13.22 -28.37
C PHE A 473 26.47 -14.55 -28.79
N GLY A 474 25.93 -15.67 -28.30
CA GLY A 474 26.27 -17.01 -28.80
C GLY A 474 25.42 -18.07 -28.13
N GLY A 475 24.46 -18.63 -28.87
CA GLY A 475 23.76 -19.85 -28.47
C GLY A 475 24.38 -21.09 -29.12
N SER A 476 24.27 -22.25 -28.46
CA SER A 476 23.93 -23.53 -29.09
C SER A 476 24.05 -24.73 -28.11
N ARG A 477 23.00 -25.55 -28.10
CA ARG A 477 22.94 -27.04 -28.08
C ARG A 477 23.35 -27.86 -26.83
N PHE A 478 22.33 -28.59 -26.36
CA PHE A 478 22.27 -29.98 -25.85
C PHE A 478 23.58 -30.80 -25.71
N SER A 479 23.78 -31.44 -24.55
CA SER A 479 23.64 -32.91 -24.39
C SER A 479 23.86 -33.40 -22.94
N SER A 480 22.96 -34.29 -22.52
CA SER A 480 23.12 -35.50 -21.69
C SER A 480 23.85 -35.51 -20.32
N GLY A 481 23.15 -36.08 -19.33
CA GLY A 481 23.76 -36.97 -18.33
C GLY A 481 23.48 -36.59 -16.88
N GLY A 482 22.69 -37.39 -16.15
CA GLY A 482 22.64 -37.26 -14.69
C GLY A 482 21.37 -37.75 -14.01
N SER A 483 21.04 -39.04 -14.14
CA SER A 483 20.11 -39.73 -13.26
C SER A 483 20.71 -39.91 -11.87
N ARG A 484 20.17 -39.23 -10.84
CA ARG A 484 20.26 -39.67 -9.43
C ARG A 484 19.00 -39.32 -8.64
N SER A 485 18.39 -40.39 -8.17
CA SER A 485 17.44 -40.50 -7.06
C SER A 485 17.76 -39.61 -5.86
N PHE A 486 16.74 -38.93 -5.32
CA PHE A 486 16.58 -38.70 -3.88
C PHE A 486 15.09 -38.52 -3.56
N GLY A 487 14.60 -39.37 -2.66
CA GLY A 487 13.22 -39.36 -2.18
C GLY A 487 12.97 -38.38 -1.03
N SER A 488 11.79 -38.57 -0.43
CA SER A 488 11.30 -38.05 0.86
C SER A 488 10.93 -36.56 0.93
N ARG A 489 9.63 -36.26 1.08
CA ARG A 489 8.92 -36.17 2.38
C ARG A 489 7.67 -35.30 2.22
N SER A 490 6.53 -35.96 2.43
CA SER A 490 5.24 -35.39 2.79
C SER A 490 5.34 -34.63 4.12
N TYR A 491 4.86 -33.38 4.14
CA TYR A 491 4.59 -32.63 5.37
C TYR A 491 3.08 -32.53 5.58
N SER A 492 2.55 -33.44 6.38
CA SER A 492 1.31 -33.26 7.12
C SER A 492 1.62 -32.46 8.39
N ARG A 493 0.99 -31.30 8.58
CA ARG A 493 0.99 -30.60 9.87
C ARG A 493 -0.25 -31.02 10.65
N GLY A 494 -0.06 -32.00 11.53
CA GLY A 494 -0.99 -32.34 12.59
C GLY A 494 -0.80 -31.44 13.80
N PHE A 495 -1.92 -30.94 14.32
CA PHE A 495 -2.07 -30.30 15.62
C PHE A 495 -2.00 -31.36 16.73
N GLY A 496 -1.21 -31.10 17.77
CA GLY A 496 -1.17 -31.84 19.04
C GLY A 496 -0.16 -31.12 19.94
N GLY A 497 -0.46 -30.67 21.15
CA GLY A 497 -1.19 -31.37 22.20
C GLY A 497 -0.20 -31.58 23.35
N GLY A 498 0.18 -30.48 24.02
CA GLY A 498 1.18 -30.50 25.11
C GLY A 498 0.52 -30.57 26.48
N SER A 499 0.42 -31.78 27.03
CA SER A 499 0.07 -32.03 28.43
C SER A 499 1.36 -32.21 29.25
N ARG A 500 1.53 -31.37 30.28
CA ARG A 500 2.52 -31.52 31.34
C ARG A 500 1.84 -32.20 32.53
N GLY A 501 2.39 -33.32 32.98
CA GLY A 501 2.01 -33.97 34.23
C GLY A 501 3.22 -34.63 34.87
N GLY A 502 3.89 -33.90 35.76
CA GLY A 502 4.88 -34.46 36.68
C GLY A 502 4.18 -35.10 37.87
N ARG A 503 4.73 -36.21 38.37
CA ARG A 503 4.38 -36.79 39.67
C ARG A 503 5.56 -36.62 40.62
N ARG A 504 5.23 -36.06 41.79
CA ARG A 504 5.64 -36.61 43.08
C ARG A 504 4.71 -37.77 43.41
#